data_AF-A0A6G3LCB5-F1
#
_entry.id   AF-A0A6G3LCB5-F1
#
_cell.length_a   1.000
_cell.length_b   1.000
_cell.length_c   1.000
_cell.angle_alpha   90.00
_cell.angle_beta   90.00
_cell.angle_gamma   90.00
#
_symmetry.space_group_name_H-M   'P 1'
#
loop_
_entity.id
_entity.type
_entity.pdbx_description
1 polymer ?
#
loop_
_entity_poly.entity_id
_entity_poly.type
_entity_poly.pdbx_seq_one_letter_code
_entity_poly.pdbx_strand_id
1 'polypeptide(L)'
;DIIAESLGSHLREDFVSVDDYASNCGATYRVVGLIQPDPGAEVVAFAAQKVLFHGPGIVAYVDDNGDWHALNASTFPNVYRIAWTTNQGKISENQPQSPGAPGDLGKTASAGDTGKYVLLAAEQMTLNISGNNAIRFVVVSGETPIGGYQPGISASYIGVNLDGPRFFRNMILWISGYMGELKFVQQYINDQKTMSQQLTQANSNLLMAQQTISQLQQQLQQAQSALSSANGQITQLSSQLSQLNTQLSKVNSTANSALNAANSAASPSLAYAGIIVGILALIVALVAVAMKPKK
;
A
#
# COMPACT_ATOMS: atom_id res chain seq x y z
N ASP A 1 -11.24 3.31 -39.84
CA ASP A 1 -12.25 2.27 -39.60
C ASP A 1 -13.61 2.91 -39.35
N ILE A 2 -14.49 2.88 -40.35
CA ILE A 2 -15.81 3.54 -40.32
C ILE A 2 -16.76 2.84 -39.32
N ILE A 3 -16.54 1.55 -39.03
CA ILE A 3 -17.47 0.77 -38.19
C ILE A 3 -17.29 1.16 -36.72
N ALA A 4 -16.07 1.10 -36.18
CA ALA A 4 -15.80 1.51 -34.79
C ALA A 4 -16.18 2.98 -34.55
N GLU A 5 -15.94 3.85 -35.52
CA GLU A 5 -16.36 5.25 -35.49
C GLU A 5 -17.87 5.43 -35.43
N SER A 6 -18.61 4.69 -36.26
CA SER A 6 -20.09 4.73 -36.25
C SER A 6 -20.70 4.27 -34.92
N LEU A 7 -19.96 3.45 -34.15
CA LEU A 7 -20.36 3.01 -32.81
C LEU A 7 -20.00 4.02 -31.71
N GLY A 8 -19.25 5.09 -32.04
CA GLY A 8 -18.75 6.08 -31.08
C GLY A 8 -17.54 5.62 -30.28
N SER A 9 -16.85 4.57 -30.73
CA SER A 9 -15.61 4.13 -30.10
C SER A 9 -14.46 5.05 -30.51
N HIS A 10 -13.45 5.19 -29.65
CA HIS A 10 -12.17 5.85 -29.93
C HIS A 10 -11.12 4.88 -30.48
N LEU A 11 -11.33 3.57 -30.39
CA LEU A 11 -10.35 2.58 -30.87
C LEU A 11 -10.39 2.42 -32.38
N ARG A 12 -9.22 2.40 -33.02
CA ARG A 12 -9.07 2.16 -34.47
C ARG A 12 -7.91 1.20 -34.71
N GLU A 13 -7.99 0.45 -35.80
CA GLU A 13 -6.79 -0.17 -36.37
C GLU A 13 -5.98 0.93 -37.08
N ASP A 14 -4.68 0.99 -36.79
CA ASP A 14 -3.74 1.83 -37.52
C ASP A 14 -3.40 1.20 -38.87
N PHE A 15 -3.05 2.02 -39.86
CA PHE A 15 -2.83 1.59 -41.25
C PHE A 15 -1.44 1.02 -41.48
N VAL A 16 -0.95 0.23 -40.53
CA VAL A 16 0.33 -0.48 -40.60
C VAL A 16 0.15 -1.93 -40.22
N SER A 17 1.08 -2.78 -40.62
CA SER A 17 1.18 -4.14 -40.07
C SER A 17 2.33 -4.23 -39.07
N VAL A 18 2.28 -5.21 -38.18
CA VAL A 18 3.36 -5.48 -37.24
C VAL A 18 3.79 -6.94 -37.31
N ASP A 19 5.09 -7.10 -37.43
CA ASP A 19 5.81 -8.37 -37.32
C ASP A 19 6.34 -8.54 -35.90
N ASP A 20 6.53 -9.78 -35.43
CA ASP A 20 7.22 -10.07 -34.17
C ASP A 20 8.37 -11.06 -34.41
N TYR A 21 9.59 -10.60 -34.18
CA TYR A 21 10.81 -11.36 -34.46
C TYR A 21 11.15 -12.38 -33.36
N ALA A 22 10.46 -12.34 -32.22
CA ALA A 22 10.69 -13.25 -31.10
C ALA A 22 9.52 -14.21 -30.83
N SER A 23 8.28 -13.76 -31.03
CA SER A 23 7.07 -14.54 -30.73
C SER A 23 6.23 -14.73 -31.99
N ASN A 24 6.51 -15.80 -32.75
CA ASN A 24 5.81 -16.09 -33.99
C ASN A 24 5.73 -17.59 -34.32
N CYS A 25 4.87 -17.95 -35.29
CA CYS A 25 4.70 -19.31 -35.80
C CYS A 25 5.52 -19.59 -37.07
N GLY A 26 6.84 -19.42 -36.97
CA GLY A 26 7.82 -19.77 -38.02
C GLY A 26 8.03 -18.71 -39.10
N ALA A 27 7.31 -17.60 -39.07
CA ALA A 27 7.57 -16.40 -39.87
C ALA A 27 7.12 -15.17 -39.08
N THR A 28 7.82 -14.04 -39.22
CA THR A 28 7.68 -12.85 -38.35
C THR A 28 6.29 -12.22 -38.36
N TYR A 29 5.58 -12.28 -39.49
CA TYR A 29 4.19 -11.81 -39.61
C TYR A 29 3.16 -12.75 -38.94
N ARG A 30 3.54 -13.98 -38.58
CA ARG A 30 2.66 -14.96 -37.89
C ARG A 30 2.74 -14.77 -36.39
N VAL A 31 2.40 -13.57 -35.94
CA VAL A 31 2.62 -13.10 -34.57
C VAL A 31 1.88 -13.98 -33.56
N VAL A 32 2.60 -14.44 -32.54
CA VAL A 32 2.01 -15.05 -31.35
C VAL A 32 1.85 -13.95 -30.31
N GLY A 33 0.67 -13.36 -30.28
CA GLY A 33 0.29 -12.30 -29.36
C GLY A 33 0.30 -12.78 -27.92
N LEU A 34 0.89 -11.97 -27.05
CA LEU A 34 0.93 -12.16 -25.61
C LEU A 34 -0.34 -11.58 -24.99
N ILE A 35 -1.14 -12.43 -24.36
CA ILE A 35 -2.36 -12.00 -23.67
C ILE A 35 -1.99 -11.48 -22.29
N GLN A 36 -1.92 -10.15 -22.19
CA GLN A 36 -1.50 -9.41 -21.00
C GLN A 36 -2.45 -8.22 -20.81
N PRO A 37 -3.70 -8.48 -20.39
CA PRO A 37 -4.71 -7.46 -20.24
C PRO A 37 -4.41 -6.45 -19.13
N ASP A 38 -4.77 -5.20 -19.39
CA ASP A 38 -4.83 -4.15 -18.37
C ASP A 38 -5.83 -4.52 -17.24
N PRO A 39 -5.69 -3.91 -16.05
CA PRO A 39 -6.58 -4.17 -14.93
C PRO A 39 -8.06 -3.95 -15.27
N GLY A 40 -8.94 -4.85 -14.84
CA GLY A 40 -10.36 -4.90 -15.19
C GLY A 40 -10.71 -5.87 -16.34
N ALA A 41 -9.72 -6.33 -17.11
CA ALA A 41 -9.87 -7.32 -18.18
C ALA A 41 -9.08 -8.61 -17.92
N GLU A 42 -8.60 -8.85 -16.69
CA GLU A 42 -7.68 -9.94 -16.33
C GLU A 42 -8.25 -11.32 -16.63
N VAL A 43 -9.57 -11.47 -16.49
CA VAL A 43 -10.27 -12.72 -16.73
C VAL A 43 -10.16 -13.21 -18.18
N VAL A 44 -9.89 -12.31 -19.13
CA VAL A 44 -9.65 -12.66 -20.53
C VAL A 44 -8.41 -13.56 -20.67
N ALA A 45 -7.39 -13.34 -19.84
CA ALA A 45 -6.15 -14.11 -19.84
C ALA A 45 -6.23 -15.46 -19.08
N PHE A 46 -7.39 -15.79 -18.52
CA PHE A 46 -7.52 -17.00 -17.70
C PHE A 46 -7.21 -18.27 -18.51
N ALA A 47 -6.09 -18.93 -18.17
CA ALA A 47 -5.56 -20.08 -18.90
C ALA A 47 -5.38 -19.84 -20.41
N ALA A 48 -5.16 -18.58 -20.82
CA ALA A 48 -4.91 -18.18 -22.19
C ALA A 48 -3.85 -17.08 -22.26
N GLN A 49 -2.66 -17.43 -22.76
CA GLN A 49 -1.48 -16.57 -22.78
C GLN A 49 -0.96 -16.28 -24.18
N LYS A 50 -1.22 -17.19 -25.14
CA LYS A 50 -0.69 -17.10 -26.51
C LYS A 50 -1.81 -17.24 -27.52
N VAL A 51 -1.99 -16.24 -28.38
CA VAL A 51 -3.03 -16.22 -29.41
C VAL A 51 -2.39 -15.84 -30.75
N LEU A 52 -2.85 -16.43 -31.83
CA LEU A 52 -2.33 -16.12 -33.16
C LEU A 52 -2.92 -14.81 -33.68
N PHE A 53 -2.06 -14.00 -34.26
CA PHE A 53 -2.37 -12.84 -35.07
C PHE A 53 -1.60 -13.00 -36.39
N HIS A 54 -2.29 -13.33 -37.49
CA HIS A 54 -1.69 -13.80 -38.75
C HIS A 54 -1.50 -12.69 -39.80
N GLY A 55 -0.68 -11.71 -39.44
CA GLY A 55 -0.41 -10.49 -40.20
C GLY A 55 -1.13 -9.28 -39.63
N PRO A 56 -1.04 -9.03 -38.31
CA PRO A 56 -1.89 -8.05 -37.67
C PRO A 56 -1.48 -6.60 -37.97
N GLY A 57 -2.45 -5.70 -37.91
CA GLY A 57 -2.22 -4.30 -37.60
C GLY A 57 -2.06 -4.03 -36.11
N ILE A 58 -1.77 -2.78 -35.77
CA ILE A 58 -1.74 -2.30 -34.37
C ILE A 58 -3.01 -1.51 -34.06
N VAL A 59 -3.43 -1.51 -32.80
CA VAL A 59 -4.60 -0.74 -32.35
C VAL A 59 -4.14 0.61 -31.79
N ALA A 60 -4.81 1.67 -32.22
CA ALA A 60 -4.62 3.05 -31.80
C ALA A 60 -5.88 3.62 -31.13
N TYR A 61 -5.71 4.74 -30.45
CA TYR A 61 -6.79 5.57 -29.91
C TYR A 61 -6.90 6.86 -30.74
N VAL A 62 -8.11 7.26 -31.11
CA VAL A 62 -8.38 8.54 -31.77
C VAL A 62 -9.21 9.37 -30.81
N ASP A 63 -8.72 10.54 -30.42
CA ASP A 63 -9.44 11.42 -29.50
C ASP A 63 -10.57 12.21 -30.19
N ASP A 64 -11.32 12.97 -29.39
CA ASP A 64 -12.45 13.79 -29.86
C ASP A 64 -12.03 14.88 -30.88
N ASN A 65 -10.75 15.25 -30.95
CA ASN A 65 -10.23 16.20 -31.94
C ASN A 65 -9.83 15.50 -33.25
N GLY A 66 -9.87 14.17 -33.29
CA GLY A 66 -9.42 13.36 -34.42
C GLY A 66 -7.92 13.05 -34.39
N ASP A 67 -7.21 13.37 -33.29
CA ASP A 67 -5.79 13.09 -33.16
C ASP A 67 -5.56 11.63 -32.79
N TRP A 68 -4.58 11.01 -33.46
CA TRP A 68 -4.24 9.60 -33.27
C TRP A 68 -3.15 9.43 -32.21
N HIS A 69 -3.34 8.47 -31.32
CA HIS A 69 -2.48 8.18 -30.19
C HIS A 69 -2.13 6.69 -30.13
N ALA A 70 -0.85 6.40 -29.95
CA ALA A 70 -0.37 5.03 -29.80
C ALA A 70 -0.72 4.45 -28.41
N LEU A 71 -1.32 3.27 -28.36
CA LEU A 71 -1.74 2.62 -27.10
C LEU A 71 -0.58 2.01 -26.30
N ASN A 72 0.60 1.87 -26.90
CA ASN A 72 1.79 1.39 -26.21
C ASN A 72 2.50 2.49 -25.40
N ALA A 73 2.27 3.77 -25.73
CA ALA A 73 2.85 4.92 -25.02
C ALA A 73 1.92 5.50 -23.95
N SER A 74 0.60 5.44 -24.20
CA SER A 74 -0.41 6.12 -23.38
C SER A 74 -1.51 5.16 -22.90
N THR A 75 -2.13 5.51 -21.77
CA THR A 75 -3.33 4.83 -21.25
C THR A 75 -4.52 5.78 -21.31
N PHE A 76 -5.67 5.27 -21.70
CA PHE A 76 -6.90 6.05 -21.82
C PHE A 76 -7.98 5.50 -20.87
N PRO A 77 -8.82 6.35 -20.28
CA PRO A 77 -9.93 5.90 -19.45
C PRO A 77 -10.82 4.92 -20.20
N ASN A 78 -11.29 3.88 -19.52
CA ASN A 78 -12.20 2.86 -20.06
C ASN A 78 -11.64 2.03 -21.23
N VAL A 79 -10.37 2.20 -21.60
CA VAL A 79 -9.68 1.38 -22.60
C VAL A 79 -8.82 0.34 -21.91
N TYR A 80 -8.98 -0.91 -22.32
CA TYR A 80 -8.24 -2.07 -21.83
C TYR A 80 -7.41 -2.65 -22.98
N ARG A 81 -6.09 -2.55 -22.90
CA ARG A 81 -5.17 -3.18 -23.84
C ARG A 81 -5.02 -4.64 -23.45
N ILE A 82 -5.22 -5.58 -24.39
CA ILE A 82 -5.41 -7.00 -24.07
C ILE A 82 -4.30 -7.87 -24.65
N ALA A 83 -4.05 -7.75 -25.95
CA ALA A 83 -3.05 -8.55 -26.64
C ALA A 83 -1.91 -7.67 -27.13
N TRP A 84 -0.69 -8.18 -27.02
CA TRP A 84 0.52 -7.43 -27.32
C TRP A 84 1.50 -8.24 -28.14
N THR A 85 2.35 -7.57 -28.92
CA THR A 85 3.62 -8.15 -29.36
C THR A 85 4.59 -8.29 -28.16
N THR A 86 5.74 -8.91 -28.39
CA THR A 86 6.93 -8.72 -27.56
C THR A 86 7.55 -7.34 -27.83
N ASN A 87 8.64 -7.03 -27.12
CA ASN A 87 9.45 -5.82 -27.40
C ASN A 87 10.23 -5.92 -28.73
N GLN A 88 10.19 -7.07 -29.42
CA GLN A 88 10.80 -7.29 -30.74
C GLN A 88 9.75 -7.16 -31.87
N GLY A 89 8.64 -6.48 -31.58
CA GLY A 89 7.69 -6.06 -32.60
C GLY A 89 8.36 -5.07 -33.55
N LYS A 90 8.11 -5.19 -34.84
CA LYS A 90 8.61 -4.26 -35.85
C LYS A 90 7.50 -3.93 -36.84
N ILE A 91 7.30 -2.63 -37.05
CA ILE A 91 6.29 -2.15 -37.98
C ILE A 91 6.74 -2.42 -39.41
N SER A 92 5.86 -3.10 -40.14
CA SER A 92 5.96 -3.36 -41.57
C SER A 92 4.90 -2.49 -42.26
N GLU A 93 5.32 -1.62 -43.17
CA GLU A 93 4.38 -0.87 -44.02
C GLU A 93 4.17 -1.63 -45.33
N ASN A 94 2.93 -2.05 -45.56
CA ASN A 94 2.52 -2.81 -46.75
C ASN A 94 1.61 -1.99 -47.68
N GLN A 95 1.24 -0.76 -47.28
CA GLN A 95 0.49 0.23 -48.08
C GLN A 95 1.48 1.13 -48.86
N PRO A 96 1.04 1.86 -49.90
CA PRO A 96 1.89 2.08 -51.06
C PRO A 96 2.93 3.19 -50.91
N GLN A 97 4.08 2.95 -51.53
CA GLN A 97 5.32 3.72 -51.41
C GLN A 97 5.34 5.07 -52.16
N SER A 98 4.22 5.55 -52.71
CA SER A 98 4.21 6.71 -53.62
C SER A 98 2.87 7.46 -53.66
N PRO A 99 2.87 8.79 -53.94
CA PRO A 99 1.64 9.58 -54.10
C PRO A 99 0.71 9.03 -55.21
N GLY A 100 -0.59 8.86 -54.90
CA GLY A 100 -1.63 8.46 -55.85
C GLY A 100 -1.96 6.97 -55.87
N ALA A 101 -1.25 6.15 -55.11
CA ALA A 101 -1.63 4.76 -54.89
C ALA A 101 -2.67 4.65 -53.75
N PRO A 102 -3.69 3.78 -53.88
CA PRO A 102 -4.75 3.65 -52.89
C PRO A 102 -4.21 3.06 -51.58
N GLY A 103 -4.51 3.71 -50.46
CA GLY A 103 -4.08 3.28 -49.13
C GLY A 103 -3.85 4.48 -48.20
N ASP A 104 -3.98 4.25 -46.90
CA ASP A 104 -3.56 5.19 -45.87
C ASP A 104 -2.18 4.78 -45.35
N LEU A 105 -1.39 5.77 -44.91
CA LEU A 105 -0.15 5.53 -44.16
C LEU A 105 -0.45 5.44 -42.66
N GLY A 106 0.42 4.74 -41.94
CA GLY A 106 0.42 4.72 -40.48
C GLY A 106 0.29 6.11 -39.84
N LYS A 107 -0.58 6.20 -38.82
CA LYS A 107 -0.88 7.44 -38.09
C LYS A 107 -0.09 7.56 -36.80
N THR A 108 0.18 6.43 -36.14
CA THR A 108 0.87 6.39 -34.83
C THR A 108 2.23 5.73 -34.87
N ALA A 109 2.54 5.00 -35.95
CA ALA A 109 3.84 4.35 -36.15
C ALA A 109 4.26 4.37 -37.63
N SER A 110 5.56 4.22 -37.86
CA SER A 110 6.19 4.23 -39.19
C SER A 110 6.92 2.93 -39.48
N ALA A 111 7.08 2.62 -40.78
CA ALA A 111 7.82 1.44 -41.23
C ALA A 111 9.23 1.39 -40.60
N GLY A 112 9.58 0.24 -40.02
CA GLY A 112 10.87 0.03 -39.38
C GLY A 112 10.92 0.38 -37.90
N ASP A 113 9.91 1.07 -37.36
CA ASP A 113 9.79 1.29 -35.91
C ASP A 113 9.77 -0.06 -35.17
N THR A 114 10.46 -0.11 -34.04
CA THR A 114 10.54 -1.31 -33.20
C THR A 114 10.01 -1.05 -31.81
N GLY A 115 9.34 -2.03 -31.23
CA GLY A 115 8.85 -1.94 -29.86
C GLY A 115 7.79 -2.96 -29.52
N LYS A 116 7.09 -2.69 -28.42
CA LYS A 116 5.92 -3.45 -27.98
C LYS A 116 4.67 -2.73 -28.47
N TYR A 117 3.81 -3.43 -29.20
CA TYR A 117 2.60 -2.85 -29.79
C TYR A 117 1.35 -3.60 -29.34
N VAL A 118 0.22 -2.89 -29.28
CA VAL A 118 -1.09 -3.46 -28.93
C VAL A 118 -1.72 -4.05 -30.19
N LEU A 119 -2.08 -5.34 -30.12
CA LEU A 119 -2.71 -6.09 -31.21
C LEU A 119 -4.23 -6.15 -31.06
N LEU A 120 -4.73 -6.05 -29.83
CA LEU A 120 -6.16 -6.08 -29.51
C LEU A 120 -6.42 -5.24 -28.26
N ALA A 121 -7.43 -4.37 -28.32
CA ALA A 121 -7.91 -3.59 -27.19
C ALA A 121 -9.44 -3.57 -27.14
N ALA A 122 -9.98 -3.29 -25.96
CA ALA A 122 -11.41 -3.11 -25.75
C ALA A 122 -11.70 -1.77 -25.10
N GLU A 123 -12.74 -1.09 -25.54
CA GLU A 123 -13.24 0.14 -24.94
C GLU A 123 -14.59 -0.13 -24.28
N GLN A 124 -14.70 0.20 -23.00
CA GLN A 124 -15.94 0.15 -22.27
C GLN A 124 -16.73 1.44 -22.47
N MET A 125 -17.88 1.30 -23.10
CA MET A 125 -18.80 2.39 -23.39
C MET A 125 -20.01 2.31 -22.47
N THR A 126 -20.44 3.46 -21.95
CA THR A 126 -21.71 3.58 -21.24
C THR A 126 -22.73 4.20 -22.17
N LEU A 127 -23.72 3.42 -22.57
CA LEU A 127 -24.78 3.85 -23.47
C LEU A 127 -26.10 3.98 -22.72
N ASN A 128 -26.87 5.02 -23.00
CA ASN A 128 -28.24 5.11 -22.51
C ASN A 128 -29.17 4.38 -23.50
N ILE A 129 -29.76 3.26 -23.05
CA ILE A 129 -30.68 2.46 -23.84
C ILE A 129 -32.03 2.49 -23.12
N SER A 130 -33.01 3.17 -23.73
CA SER A 130 -34.37 3.31 -23.18
C SER A 130 -34.40 3.86 -21.76
N GLY A 131 -33.57 4.86 -21.46
CA GLY A 131 -33.50 5.49 -20.13
C GLY A 131 -32.60 4.77 -19.13
N ASN A 132 -32.05 3.59 -19.47
CA ASN A 132 -31.15 2.84 -18.60
C ASN A 132 -29.70 2.92 -19.11
N ASN A 133 -28.77 3.18 -18.21
CA ASN A 133 -27.34 3.11 -18.53
C ASN A 133 -26.92 1.64 -18.64
N ALA A 134 -26.38 1.29 -19.79
CA ALA A 134 -25.93 -0.05 -20.11
C ALA A 134 -24.46 -0.02 -20.52
N ILE A 135 -23.65 -0.91 -19.93
CA ILE A 135 -22.25 -1.07 -20.29
C ILE A 135 -22.17 -1.93 -21.55
N ARG A 136 -21.42 -1.47 -22.55
CA ARG A 136 -21.07 -2.20 -23.77
C ARG A 136 -19.57 -2.13 -23.97
N PHE A 137 -19.04 -3.10 -24.71
CA PHE A 137 -17.65 -3.10 -25.11
C PHE A 137 -17.57 -3.05 -26.63
N VAL A 138 -16.67 -2.21 -27.14
CA VAL A 138 -16.19 -2.29 -28.52
C VAL A 138 -14.79 -2.89 -28.45
N VAL A 139 -14.59 -4.03 -29.11
CA VAL A 139 -13.29 -4.70 -29.19
C VAL A 139 -12.74 -4.50 -30.58
N VAL A 140 -11.55 -3.92 -30.67
CA VAL A 140 -10.82 -3.73 -31.93
C VAL A 140 -9.60 -4.63 -31.90
N SER A 141 -9.44 -5.40 -32.97
CA SER A 141 -8.38 -6.39 -33.14
C SER A 141 -7.72 -6.14 -34.48
N GLY A 142 -6.39 -6.02 -34.51
CA GLY A 142 -5.62 -5.86 -35.75
C GLY A 142 -5.57 -7.12 -36.61
N GLU A 143 -6.23 -8.20 -36.21
CA GLU A 143 -6.41 -9.42 -37.00
C GLU A 143 -7.76 -10.04 -36.68
N THR A 144 -8.30 -10.82 -37.62
CA THR A 144 -9.53 -11.60 -37.49
C THR A 144 -9.47 -12.62 -36.33
N PRO A 145 -10.26 -12.42 -35.25
CA PRO A 145 -10.30 -13.38 -34.15
C PRO A 145 -11.02 -14.69 -34.55
N ILE A 146 -12.02 -14.57 -35.43
CA ILE A 146 -12.79 -15.68 -36.01
C ILE A 146 -12.89 -15.48 -37.52
N GLY A 147 -12.91 -16.57 -38.28
CA GLY A 147 -13.01 -16.54 -39.74
C GLY A 147 -11.66 -16.28 -40.40
N GLY A 148 -11.64 -16.02 -41.70
CA GLY A 148 -10.38 -15.86 -42.43
C GLY A 148 -9.58 -17.17 -42.59
N TYR A 149 -8.39 -17.07 -43.17
CA TYR A 149 -7.55 -18.23 -43.50
C TYR A 149 -7.00 -18.94 -42.26
N GLN A 150 -6.43 -18.19 -41.31
CA GLN A 150 -5.95 -18.72 -40.03
C GLN A 150 -6.27 -17.74 -38.88
N PRO A 151 -7.47 -17.84 -38.28
CA PRO A 151 -7.93 -16.91 -37.25
C PRO A 151 -7.23 -17.05 -35.91
N GLY A 152 -7.38 -16.03 -35.06
CA GLY A 152 -6.94 -16.06 -33.67
C GLY A 152 -7.55 -17.19 -32.82
N ILE A 153 -8.74 -17.71 -33.16
CA ILE A 153 -9.36 -18.86 -32.45
C ILE A 153 -8.61 -20.19 -32.66
N SER A 154 -7.57 -20.22 -33.49
CA SER A 154 -6.78 -21.42 -33.74
C SER A 154 -6.14 -21.99 -32.47
N ALA A 155 -6.27 -23.29 -32.24
CA ALA A 155 -5.65 -23.98 -31.10
C ALA A 155 -4.16 -24.32 -31.33
N SER A 156 -3.72 -24.34 -32.58
CA SER A 156 -2.31 -24.50 -32.96
C SER A 156 -2.06 -23.96 -34.36
N TYR A 157 -0.81 -23.63 -34.66
CA TYR A 157 -0.38 -23.29 -36.01
C TYR A 157 1.12 -23.57 -36.18
N ILE A 158 1.50 -24.28 -37.25
CA ILE A 158 2.90 -24.63 -37.57
C ILE A 158 3.67 -25.19 -36.35
N GLY A 159 3.06 -26.12 -35.62
CA GLY A 159 3.69 -26.77 -34.46
C GLY A 159 3.70 -25.95 -33.16
N VAL A 160 3.17 -24.73 -33.17
CA VAL A 160 3.01 -23.91 -31.95
C VAL A 160 1.63 -24.15 -31.37
N ASN A 161 1.57 -24.53 -30.09
CA ASN A 161 0.32 -24.61 -29.33
C ASN A 161 -0.15 -23.21 -28.92
N LEU A 162 -1.44 -22.96 -29.10
CA LEU A 162 -2.08 -21.67 -28.89
C LEU A 162 -3.31 -21.83 -27.98
N ASP A 163 -3.77 -20.72 -27.43
CA ASP A 163 -4.89 -20.66 -26.51
C ASP A 163 -6.13 -20.02 -27.15
N GLY A 164 -6.16 -19.88 -28.48
CA GLY A 164 -7.21 -19.20 -29.24
C GLY A 164 -8.65 -19.51 -28.79
N PRO A 165 -9.07 -20.78 -28.69
CA PRO A 165 -10.43 -21.13 -28.26
C PRO A 165 -10.73 -20.67 -26.84
N ARG A 166 -9.76 -20.79 -25.93
CA ARG A 166 -9.91 -20.39 -24.51
C ARG A 166 -9.95 -18.87 -24.38
N PHE A 167 -9.04 -18.17 -25.04
CA PHE A 167 -9.01 -16.71 -25.10
C PHE A 167 -10.34 -16.14 -25.60
N PHE A 168 -10.81 -16.64 -26.74
CA PHE A 168 -12.03 -16.12 -27.35
C PHE A 168 -13.27 -16.37 -26.49
N ARG A 169 -13.38 -17.57 -25.91
CA ARG A 169 -14.42 -17.88 -24.90
C ARG A 169 -14.37 -16.88 -23.75
N ASN A 170 -13.20 -16.67 -23.15
CA ASN A 170 -13.07 -15.76 -22.00
C ASN A 170 -13.45 -14.32 -22.38
N MET A 171 -13.03 -13.85 -23.55
CA MET A 171 -13.37 -12.53 -24.07
C MET A 171 -14.88 -12.37 -24.24
N ILE A 172 -15.58 -13.33 -24.85
CA ILE A 172 -17.04 -13.28 -25.03
C ILE A 172 -17.77 -13.29 -23.68
N LEU A 173 -17.36 -14.15 -22.75
CA LEU A 173 -17.98 -14.20 -21.41
C LEU A 173 -17.78 -12.87 -20.66
N TRP A 174 -16.59 -12.27 -20.78
CA TRP A 174 -16.27 -10.97 -20.17
C TRP A 174 -17.09 -9.83 -20.78
N ILE A 175 -17.06 -9.64 -22.10
CA ILE A 175 -17.74 -8.50 -22.75
C ILE A 175 -19.27 -8.60 -22.68
N SER A 176 -19.82 -9.82 -22.61
CA SER A 176 -21.26 -10.03 -22.44
C SER A 176 -21.71 -9.89 -20.98
N GLY A 177 -20.76 -9.91 -20.03
CA GLY A 177 -21.05 -10.01 -18.60
C GLY A 177 -21.62 -11.38 -18.18
N TYR A 178 -21.75 -12.35 -19.10
CA TYR A 178 -22.24 -13.70 -18.82
C TYR A 178 -21.14 -14.56 -18.20
N MET A 179 -20.65 -14.15 -17.03
CA MET A 179 -19.52 -14.77 -16.33
C MET A 179 -19.86 -16.13 -15.70
N GLY A 180 -20.95 -16.80 -16.08
CA GLY A 180 -21.41 -18.04 -15.43
C GLY A 180 -20.32 -19.12 -15.36
N GLU A 181 -19.62 -19.37 -16.47
CA GLU A 181 -18.55 -20.37 -16.52
C GLU A 181 -17.19 -19.88 -15.95
N LEU A 182 -17.04 -18.58 -15.71
CA LEU A 182 -15.83 -17.96 -15.13
C LEU A 182 -16.10 -17.35 -13.75
N LYS A 183 -17.26 -17.63 -13.14
CA LYS A 183 -17.74 -16.96 -11.93
C LYS A 183 -16.77 -17.17 -10.76
N PHE A 184 -16.21 -18.38 -10.64
CA PHE A 184 -15.22 -18.69 -9.62
C PHE A 184 -13.90 -17.96 -9.84
N VAL A 185 -13.48 -17.76 -11.10
CA VAL A 185 -12.28 -16.98 -11.43
C VAL A 185 -12.48 -15.51 -11.11
N GLN A 186 -13.63 -14.95 -11.49
CA GLN A 186 -13.99 -13.57 -11.15
C GLN A 186 -14.05 -13.37 -9.63
N GLN A 187 -14.66 -14.32 -8.91
CA GLN A 187 -14.69 -14.30 -7.45
C GLN A 187 -13.28 -14.32 -6.87
N TYR A 188 -12.40 -15.20 -7.37
CA TYR A 188 -11.02 -15.28 -6.92
C TYR A 188 -10.25 -13.97 -7.13
N ILE A 189 -10.41 -13.31 -8.28
CA ILE A 189 -9.80 -12.00 -8.57
C ILE A 189 -10.31 -10.93 -7.58
N ASN A 190 -11.61 -10.92 -7.32
CA ASN A 190 -12.21 -10.00 -6.36
C ASN A 190 -11.71 -10.27 -4.93
N ASP A 191 -11.61 -11.53 -4.54
CA ASP A 191 -11.10 -11.95 -3.23
C ASP A 191 -9.63 -11.53 -3.05
N GLN A 192 -8.80 -11.67 -4.09
CA GLN A 192 -7.41 -11.18 -4.08
C GLN A 192 -7.34 -9.66 -3.88
N LYS A 193 -8.21 -8.90 -4.56
CA LYS A 193 -8.30 -7.44 -4.39
C LYS A 193 -8.71 -7.07 -2.97
N THR A 194 -9.73 -7.73 -2.43
CA THR A 194 -10.17 -7.52 -1.04
C THR A 194 -9.07 -7.88 -0.05
N MET A 195 -8.36 -8.99 -0.27
CA MET A 195 -7.26 -9.41 0.60
C MET A 195 -6.09 -8.42 0.55
N SER A 196 -5.76 -7.86 -0.62
CA SER A 196 -4.76 -6.81 -0.76
C SER A 196 -5.15 -5.54 0.03
N GLN A 197 -6.43 -5.15 0.01
CA GLN A 197 -6.92 -4.01 0.79
C GLN A 197 -6.82 -4.28 2.30
N GLN A 198 -7.20 -5.49 2.73
CA GLN A 198 -7.07 -5.91 4.13
C GLN A 198 -5.62 -5.91 4.60
N LEU A 199 -4.68 -6.35 3.76
CA LEU A 199 -3.25 -6.33 4.07
C LEU A 199 -2.73 -4.90 4.26
N THR A 200 -3.12 -3.97 3.39
CA THR A 200 -2.78 -2.55 3.54
C THR A 200 -3.30 -1.98 4.86
N GLN A 201 -4.55 -2.27 5.21
CA GLN A 201 -5.12 -1.84 6.49
C GLN A 201 -4.39 -2.45 7.70
N ALA A 202 -4.05 -3.74 7.62
CA ALA A 202 -3.29 -4.42 8.67
C ALA A 202 -1.91 -3.78 8.87
N ASN A 203 -1.23 -3.39 7.79
CA ASN A 203 0.06 -2.69 7.86
C ASN A 203 -0.08 -1.32 8.53
N SER A 204 -1.12 -0.55 8.22
CA SER A 204 -1.39 0.72 8.91
C SER A 204 -1.63 0.52 10.41
N ASN A 205 -2.39 -0.52 10.78
CA ASN A 205 -2.64 -0.85 12.19
C ASN A 205 -1.35 -1.28 12.92
N LEU A 206 -0.47 -2.03 12.26
CA LEU A 206 0.82 -2.43 12.81
C LEU A 206 1.71 -1.22 13.10
N LEU A 207 1.77 -0.26 12.18
CA LEU A 207 2.53 0.98 12.37
C LEU A 207 2.01 1.79 13.57
N MET A 208 0.69 1.90 13.73
CA MET A 208 0.10 2.56 14.91
C MET A 208 0.45 1.82 16.20
N ALA A 209 0.38 0.49 16.21
CA ALA A 209 0.75 -0.31 17.38
C ALA A 209 2.24 -0.13 17.76
N GLN A 210 3.14 -0.07 16.78
CA GLN A 210 4.57 0.21 17.02
C GLN A 210 4.80 1.58 17.66
N GLN A 211 4.05 2.60 17.22
CA GLN A 211 4.08 3.92 17.84
C GLN A 211 3.60 3.88 19.30
N THR A 212 2.49 3.19 19.58
CA THR A 212 1.98 3.02 20.95
C THR A 212 2.99 2.30 21.84
N ILE A 213 3.62 1.23 21.36
CA ILE A 213 4.67 0.52 22.11
C ILE A 213 5.82 1.46 22.46
N SER A 214 6.26 2.28 21.50
CA SER A 214 7.35 3.25 21.70
C SER A 214 6.99 4.27 22.78
N GLN A 215 5.75 4.76 22.79
CA GLN A 215 5.25 5.67 23.82
C GLN A 215 5.19 5.00 25.20
N LEU A 216 4.69 3.77 25.28
CA LEU A 216 4.63 3.01 26.54
C LEU A 216 6.04 2.74 27.10
N GLN A 217 7.02 2.45 26.24
CA GLN A 217 8.41 2.30 26.67
C GLN A 217 8.98 3.58 27.28
N GLN A 218 8.66 4.75 26.72
CA GLN A 218 9.07 6.04 27.29
C GLN A 218 8.39 6.30 28.63
N GLN A 219 7.08 6.04 28.74
CA GLN A 219 6.35 6.18 30.00
C GLN A 219 6.90 5.25 31.08
N LEU A 220 7.28 4.02 30.72
CA LEU A 220 7.89 3.08 31.65
C LEU A 220 9.23 3.60 32.20
N GLN A 221 10.08 4.18 31.35
CA GLN A 221 11.36 4.78 31.77
C GLN A 221 11.15 5.98 32.71
N GLN A 222 10.14 6.81 32.43
CA GLN A 222 9.75 7.92 33.30
C GLN A 222 9.29 7.42 34.68
N ALA A 223 8.43 6.39 34.70
CA ALA A 223 7.96 5.79 35.94
C ALA A 223 9.10 5.16 36.76
N GLN A 224 10.05 4.47 36.10
CA GLN A 224 11.26 3.93 36.75
C GLN A 224 12.09 5.04 37.40
N SER A 225 12.30 6.16 36.69
CA SER A 225 13.05 7.31 37.19
C SER A 225 12.37 7.97 38.40
N ALA A 226 11.04 8.09 38.36
CA ALA A 226 10.25 8.60 39.48
C ALA A 226 10.35 7.68 40.71
N LEU A 227 10.30 6.36 40.51
CA LEU A 227 10.45 5.37 41.58
C LEU A 227 11.84 5.46 42.24
N SER A 228 12.92 5.58 41.46
CA SER A 228 14.27 5.76 41.99
C SER A 228 14.38 7.03 42.84
N SER A 229 13.77 8.12 42.39
CA SER A 229 13.74 9.40 43.12
C SER A 229 13.00 9.27 44.45
N ALA A 230 11.82 8.65 44.45
CA ALA A 230 11.04 8.40 45.66
C ALA A 230 11.80 7.51 46.66
N ASN A 231 12.51 6.47 46.19
CA ASN A 231 13.32 5.62 47.05
C ASN A 231 14.49 6.39 47.70
N GLY A 232 15.09 7.33 46.97
CA GLY A 232 16.08 8.26 47.50
C GLY A 232 15.51 9.13 48.63
N GLN A 233 14.31 9.68 48.43
CA GLN A 233 13.61 10.47 49.46
C GLN A 233 13.29 9.65 50.72
N ILE A 234 12.82 8.41 50.56
CA ILE A 234 12.55 7.49 51.68
C ILE A 234 13.83 7.23 52.49
N THR A 235 14.95 7.00 51.81
CA THR A 235 16.24 6.77 52.46
C THR A 235 16.68 8.00 53.28
N GLN A 236 16.51 9.19 52.73
CA GLN A 236 16.81 10.45 53.44
C GLN A 236 15.92 10.63 54.67
N LEU A 237 14.61 10.43 54.54
CA LEU A 237 13.66 10.51 55.65
C LEU A 237 13.99 9.49 56.74
N SER A 238 14.36 8.26 56.38
CA SER A 238 14.79 7.24 57.34
C SER A 238 16.02 7.68 58.12
N SER A 239 17.02 8.26 57.45
CA SER A 239 18.21 8.83 58.11
C SER A 239 17.83 9.98 59.05
N GLN A 240 16.96 10.90 58.62
CA GLN A 240 16.49 12.01 59.45
C GLN A 240 15.76 11.50 60.70
N LEU A 241 14.92 10.47 60.58
CA LEU A 241 14.21 9.85 61.69
C LEU A 241 15.20 9.24 62.70
N SER A 242 16.23 8.54 62.23
CA SER A 242 17.27 7.97 63.10
C SER A 242 18.05 9.04 63.87
N GLN A 243 18.40 10.14 63.20
CA GLN A 243 19.04 11.28 63.85
C GLN A 243 18.14 11.89 64.92
N LEU A 244 16.85 12.07 64.62
CA LEU A 244 15.88 12.60 65.57
C LEU A 244 15.72 11.68 66.79
N ASN A 245 15.69 10.36 66.58
CA ASN A 245 15.63 9.38 67.66
C ASN A 245 16.87 9.43 68.57
N THR A 246 18.06 9.63 67.97
CA THR A 246 19.31 9.84 68.71
C THR A 246 19.27 11.15 69.53
N GLN A 247 18.77 12.23 68.93
CA GLN A 247 18.61 13.51 69.63
C GLN A 247 17.62 13.39 70.80
N LEU A 248 16.47 12.72 70.60
CA LEU A 248 15.48 12.46 71.64
C LEU A 248 16.09 11.68 72.81
N SER A 249 16.87 10.64 72.52
CA SER A 249 17.57 9.85 73.54
C SER A 249 18.53 10.70 74.38
N LYS A 250 19.26 11.63 73.74
CA LYS A 250 20.13 12.58 74.45
C LYS A 250 19.34 13.51 75.36
N VAL A 251 18.26 14.12 74.86
CA VAL A 251 17.38 14.98 75.66
C VAL A 251 16.84 14.20 76.87
N ASN A 252 16.38 12.96 76.66
CA ASN A 252 15.88 12.11 77.73
C ASN A 252 16.96 11.82 78.80
N SER A 253 18.19 11.53 78.39
CA SER A 253 19.31 11.33 79.33
C SER A 253 19.64 12.60 80.13
N THR A 254 19.66 13.76 79.46
CA THR A 254 19.90 15.05 80.12
C THR A 254 18.81 15.39 81.12
N ALA A 255 17.54 15.16 80.76
CA ALA A 255 16.39 15.36 81.63
C ALA A 255 16.48 14.49 82.89
N ASN A 256 16.79 13.20 82.73
CA ASN A 256 16.96 12.28 83.86
C ASN A 256 18.13 12.68 84.76
N SER A 257 19.26 13.09 84.19
CA SER A 257 20.41 13.59 84.97
C SER A 257 20.06 14.85 85.76
N ALA A 258 19.35 15.81 85.14
CA ALA A 258 18.89 17.02 85.82
C ALA A 258 17.91 16.71 86.96
N LEU A 259 16.98 15.78 86.74
CA LEU A 259 16.03 15.33 87.76
C LEU A 259 16.76 14.67 88.95
N ASN A 260 17.73 13.80 88.68
CA ASN A 260 18.52 13.16 89.73
C ASN A 260 19.38 14.17 90.51
N ALA A 261 19.96 15.15 89.83
CA ALA A 261 20.72 16.23 90.46
C ALA A 261 19.82 17.09 91.39
N ALA A 262 18.61 17.44 90.93
CA ALA A 262 17.63 18.16 91.74
C ALA A 262 17.20 17.34 92.98
N ASN A 263 16.94 16.04 92.83
CA ASN A 263 16.59 15.15 93.94
C ASN A 263 17.74 14.99 94.95
N SER A 264 19.00 14.98 94.49
CA SER A 264 20.17 14.85 95.36
C SER A 264 20.54 16.15 96.09
N ALA A 265 20.13 17.31 95.56
CA ALA A 265 20.32 18.63 96.16
C ALA A 265 19.24 19.00 97.20
N ALA A 266 18.34 18.07 97.54
CA ALA A 266 17.26 18.27 98.50
C ALA A 266 17.77 18.29 99.96
N SER A 267 18.42 19.39 100.34
CA SER A 267 18.36 19.98 101.67
C SER A 267 17.27 21.07 101.66
N PRO A 268 16.57 21.39 102.77
CA PRO A 268 15.36 22.22 102.76
C PRO A 268 15.48 23.63 102.15
N SER A 269 16.70 24.17 102.02
CA SER A 269 16.96 25.50 101.44
C SER A 269 17.54 25.49 100.01
N LEU A 270 17.94 24.35 99.45
CA LEU A 270 18.64 24.23 98.15
C LEU A 270 17.79 23.57 97.05
N ALA A 271 16.70 22.90 97.41
CA ALA A 271 15.80 22.22 96.47
C ALA A 271 15.21 23.17 95.40
N TYR A 272 14.89 24.42 95.76
CA TYR A 272 14.32 25.40 94.82
C TYR A 272 15.34 25.89 93.77
N ALA A 273 16.61 26.04 94.12
CA ALA A 273 17.64 26.49 93.18
C ALA A 273 17.98 25.39 92.16
N GLY A 274 18.07 24.13 92.61
CA GLY A 274 18.30 22.97 91.73
C GLY A 274 17.18 22.77 90.71
N ILE A 275 15.92 22.92 91.12
CA ILE A 275 14.75 22.80 90.24
C ILE A 275 14.74 23.92 89.19
N ILE A 276 15.04 25.16 89.56
CA ILE A 276 15.05 26.30 88.61
C ILE A 276 16.15 26.13 87.57
N VAL A 277 17.36 25.72 87.98
CA VAL A 277 18.47 25.48 87.04
C VAL A 277 18.20 24.27 86.15
N GLY A 278 17.61 23.19 86.70
CA GLY A 278 17.21 22.02 85.94
C GLY A 278 16.15 22.34 84.89
N ILE A 279 15.12 23.12 85.24
CA ILE A 279 14.07 23.58 84.32
C ILE A 279 14.67 24.52 83.25
N LEU A 280 15.54 25.45 83.63
CA LEU A 280 16.22 26.33 82.68
C LEU A 280 17.10 25.56 81.70
N ALA A 281 17.85 24.56 82.16
CA ALA A 281 18.64 23.69 81.30
C ALA A 281 17.75 22.87 80.35
N LEU A 282 16.59 22.39 80.83
CA LEU A 282 15.61 21.67 80.00
C LEU A 282 14.98 22.59 78.94
N ILE A 283 14.63 23.83 79.31
CA ILE A 283 14.10 24.86 78.39
C ILE A 283 15.16 25.18 77.33
N VAL A 284 16.42 25.39 77.71
CA VAL A 284 17.51 25.65 76.77
C VAL A 284 17.74 24.47 75.83
N ALA A 285 17.68 23.24 76.32
CA ALA A 285 17.78 22.05 75.49
C ALA A 285 16.61 21.93 74.50
N LEU A 286 15.37 22.19 74.93
CA LEU A 286 14.18 22.21 74.07
C LEU A 286 14.25 23.32 73.01
N VAL A 287 14.70 24.52 73.39
CA VAL A 287 14.92 25.65 72.47
C VAL A 287 16.00 25.30 71.45
N ALA A 288 17.09 24.65 71.85
CA ALA A 288 18.15 24.22 70.94
C ALA A 288 17.67 23.15 69.93
N VAL A 289 16.75 22.27 70.32
CA VAL A 289 16.11 21.32 69.39
C VAL A 289 15.12 22.02 68.45
N ALA A 290 14.37 23.01 68.92
CA ALA A 290 13.41 23.77 68.12
C ALA A 290 14.06 24.74 67.09
N MET A 291 15.29 25.19 67.35
CA MET A 291 16.00 26.19 66.52
C MET A 291 16.85 25.61 65.38
N LYS A 292 16.83 24.30 65.12
CA LYS A 292 17.60 23.74 64.00
C LYS A 292 16.98 24.19 62.66
N PRO A 293 17.73 24.87 61.76
CA PRO A 293 17.15 25.48 60.57
C PRO A 293 16.62 24.42 59.61
N LYS A 294 15.36 24.59 59.17
CA LYS A 294 14.77 23.82 58.08
C LYS A 294 15.53 24.17 56.79
N LYS A 295 16.24 23.19 56.22
CA LYS A 295 16.73 23.22 54.85
C LYS A 295 15.85 22.34 53.99
#